data_AF-A0A2T7P481-F1
#
_entry.id   AF-A0A2T7P481-F1
#
_cell.length_a   1.000
_cell.length_b   1.000
_cell.length_c   1.000
_cell.angle_alpha   90.00
_cell.angle_beta   90.00
_cell.angle_gamma   90.00
#
_symmetry.space_group_name_H-M   'P 1'
#
loop_
_entity.id
_entity.type
_entity.pdbx_description
1 polymer ?
#
loop_
_entity_poly.entity_id
_entity_poly.type
_entity_poly.pdbx_seq_one_letter_code
_entity_poly.pdbx_strand_id
1 'polypeptide(L)'
;MGTGCSSEHQDLVSKKTPSIPGFKIVIIGDREAGKTSIFLRFLHNQFSPIYIPTQKVNIDNMVLKVNQPSHALVSMTIWDTPGLEDIDLQSIYCSDMDALIVVVDLTDETSIRMAPVLKQMALNRSSFTGQGDGENSCAQVPVFLVGNKLDLVEHFYEEDRIENSPEKVKKKKQKLAPVKPDCIKLLEEVAATGYFTGSTVVSAKLGNGSVHQALQTFVRYILEKRNLQRRWQPVSSKEESKKSKDTQGNTFTLVGISQFDEMFTQGQIMVTRVASLIACMREAQKQFKELCVMCGVVTENDCSLEDCLVGLREALASQDIKLKLVLKDNFCILEAKGVLKDMEIERKLRYALKSFNKEFSAVCTTALAEMPTIKTSLEILDKRVAKLCEDYRVPPPAPKHNATDNSFKKDTSANVLDAKKLSSLIEKNRAVMTHSQHQAMEAVKRIESALKKARTAFAW
;
A
#
# COMPACT_ATOMS: atom_id res chain seq x y z
N MET A 1 46.66 27.71 -42.30
CA MET A 1 45.22 27.71 -42.04
C MET A 1 44.73 26.26 -42.10
N GLY A 2 44.09 25.81 -41.02
CA GLY A 2 43.10 24.72 -40.99
C GLY A 2 43.49 23.31 -41.47
N THR A 3 43.84 22.43 -40.54
CA THR A 3 43.53 20.99 -40.62
C THR A 3 42.95 20.54 -39.30
N GLY A 4 41.72 20.00 -39.35
CA GLY A 4 40.93 19.60 -38.19
C GLY A 4 41.52 18.41 -37.46
N CYS A 5 41.40 18.46 -36.14
CA CYS A 5 41.67 17.35 -35.24
C CYS A 5 40.33 16.95 -34.61
N SER A 6 39.89 15.75 -34.92
CA SER A 6 38.73 15.09 -34.33
C SER A 6 38.99 14.84 -32.84
N SER A 7 38.16 15.39 -31.96
CA SER A 7 38.10 15.00 -30.55
C SER A 7 36.72 14.43 -30.26
N GLU A 8 36.70 13.12 -30.03
CA GLU A 8 35.54 12.37 -29.54
C GLU A 8 35.12 12.92 -28.18
N HIS A 9 34.02 13.69 -28.14
CA HIS A 9 33.31 13.96 -26.90
C HIS A 9 32.46 12.73 -26.57
N GLN A 10 32.95 11.90 -25.64
CA GLN A 10 32.09 10.98 -24.90
C GLN A 10 31.15 11.83 -24.04
N ASP A 11 29.91 12.00 -24.50
CA ASP A 11 28.82 12.51 -23.69
C ASP A 11 28.54 11.52 -22.55
N LEU A 12 29.04 11.87 -21.36
CA LEU A 12 28.65 11.26 -20.10
C LEU A 12 27.15 11.51 -19.89
N VAL A 13 26.32 10.54 -20.31
CA VAL A 13 24.90 10.46 -19.99
C VAL A 13 24.78 10.49 -18.46
N SER A 14 24.32 11.62 -17.92
CA SER A 14 23.94 11.73 -16.52
C SER A 14 22.78 10.76 -16.27
N LYS A 15 23.07 9.64 -15.61
CA LYS A 15 22.06 8.73 -15.07
C LYS A 15 21.13 9.57 -14.18
N LYS A 16 19.89 9.82 -14.61
CA LYS A 16 18.83 10.31 -13.72
C LYS A 16 18.67 9.30 -12.60
N THR A 17 19.17 9.63 -11.42
CA THR A 17 18.93 8.88 -10.19
C THR A 17 17.42 8.84 -9.92
N PRO A 18 16.84 7.70 -9.48
CA PRO A 18 15.45 7.65 -9.11
C PRO A 18 15.16 8.67 -7.99
N SER A 19 14.24 9.61 -8.23
CA SER A 19 13.89 10.63 -7.24
C SER A 19 13.12 9.98 -6.09
N ILE A 20 13.71 10.02 -4.89
CA ILE A 20 13.08 9.53 -3.66
C ILE A 20 11.83 10.40 -3.40
N PRO A 21 10.63 9.82 -3.24
CA PRO A 21 9.42 10.59 -2.95
C PRO A 21 9.56 11.32 -1.61
N GLY A 22 9.30 12.63 -1.64
CA GLY A 22 9.31 13.53 -0.48
C GLY A 22 7.93 13.65 0.17
N PHE A 23 7.85 13.69 1.50
CA PHE A 23 6.63 13.94 2.27
C PHE A 23 6.83 15.02 3.32
N LYS A 24 5.94 16.01 3.38
CA LYS A 24 5.87 16.98 4.48
C LYS A 24 4.92 16.49 5.56
N ILE A 25 5.45 16.23 6.76
CA ILE A 25 4.67 15.84 7.95
C ILE A 25 4.74 16.98 8.96
N VAL A 26 3.58 17.47 9.39
CA VAL A 26 3.50 18.53 10.41
C VAL A 26 3.04 17.93 11.73
N ILE A 27 3.71 18.29 12.83
CA ILE A 27 3.35 17.89 14.19
C ILE A 27 2.72 19.07 14.90
N ILE A 28 1.45 18.93 15.29
CA ILE A 28 0.71 19.91 16.09
C ILE A 28 0.25 19.29 17.41
N GLY A 29 -0.22 20.13 18.32
CA GLY A 29 -0.57 19.71 19.68
C GLY A 29 -0.41 20.86 20.66
N ASP A 30 -0.98 20.69 21.85
CA ASP A 30 -0.91 21.71 22.89
C ASP A 30 0.53 21.91 23.40
N ARG A 31 0.76 23.00 24.14
CA ARG A 31 1.99 23.21 24.90
C ARG A 31 2.24 22.00 25.80
N GLU A 32 3.51 21.64 25.94
CA GLU A 32 3.94 20.55 26.82
C GLU A 32 3.39 19.13 26.50
N ALA A 33 2.59 18.96 25.44
CA ALA A 33 2.16 17.64 24.95
C ALA A 33 3.35 16.74 24.51
N GLY A 34 4.53 17.34 24.31
CA GLY A 34 5.78 16.64 23.98
C GLY A 34 6.03 16.45 22.49
N LYS A 35 5.57 17.40 21.65
CA LYS A 35 5.83 17.44 20.20
C LYS A 35 7.32 17.36 19.87
N THR A 36 8.11 18.28 20.44
CA THR A 36 9.56 18.32 20.27
C THR A 36 10.24 17.05 20.80
N SER A 37 9.74 16.47 21.89
CA SER A 37 10.26 15.20 22.42
C SER A 37 10.01 14.03 21.45
N ILE A 38 8.83 13.97 20.83
CA ILE A 38 8.51 12.98 19.78
C ILE A 38 9.38 13.22 18.54
N PHE A 39 9.53 14.47 18.11
CA PHE A 39 10.37 14.88 16.99
C PHE A 39 11.82 14.41 17.17
N LEU A 40 12.46 14.77 18.30
CA LEU A 40 13.83 14.37 18.61
C LEU A 40 13.97 12.87 18.81
N ARG A 41 12.98 12.22 19.43
CA ARG A 41 12.97 10.76 19.62
C ARG A 41 12.92 10.04 18.28
N PHE A 42 12.17 10.56 17.31
CA PHE A 42 12.05 9.92 16.01
C PHE A 42 13.27 10.13 15.11
N LEU A 43 13.82 11.35 15.09
CA LEU A 43 14.91 11.70 14.17
C LEU A 43 16.29 11.33 14.69
N HIS A 44 16.52 11.51 15.99
CA HIS A 44 17.84 11.35 16.59
C HIS A 44 17.89 10.27 17.67
N ASN A 45 16.75 9.62 17.96
CA ASN A 45 16.60 8.72 19.09
C ASN A 45 17.05 9.34 20.43
N GLN A 46 16.78 10.63 20.60
CA GLN A 46 17.15 11.41 21.79
C GLN A 46 15.92 11.85 22.58
N PHE A 47 16.14 12.11 23.88
CA PHE A 47 15.15 12.73 24.75
C PHE A 47 15.87 13.66 25.72
N SER A 48 15.36 14.89 25.83
CA SER A 48 15.78 15.85 26.84
C SER A 48 14.72 15.93 27.94
N PRO A 49 15.10 15.75 29.21
CA PRO A 49 14.18 15.99 30.33
C PRO A 49 13.97 17.49 30.61
N ILE A 50 14.83 18.36 30.08
CA ILE A 50 14.73 19.81 30.25
C ILE A 50 13.71 20.36 29.25
N TYR A 51 12.66 21.00 29.76
CA TYR A 51 11.68 21.69 28.93
C TYR A 51 12.23 23.04 28.48
N ILE A 52 12.30 23.22 27.16
CA ILE A 52 12.60 24.50 26.51
C ILE A 52 11.43 24.77 25.56
N PRO A 53 10.63 25.84 25.79
CA PRO A 53 9.54 26.19 24.90
C PRO A 53 10.00 26.38 23.46
N THR A 54 9.33 25.72 22.53
CA THR A 54 9.60 25.83 21.10
C THR A 54 9.12 27.18 20.59
N GLN A 55 10.04 28.14 20.44
CA GLN A 55 9.74 29.49 19.95
C GLN A 55 9.69 29.59 18.42
N LYS A 56 10.39 28.68 17.72
CA LYS A 56 10.48 28.63 16.26
C LYS A 56 10.20 27.22 15.78
N VAL A 57 9.72 27.09 14.55
CA VAL A 57 9.55 25.78 13.93
C VAL A 57 10.90 25.12 13.69
N ASN A 58 11.01 23.86 14.10
CA ASN A 58 12.16 23.03 13.75
C ASN A 58 11.79 22.15 12.56
N ILE A 59 12.66 22.12 11.56
CA ILE A 59 12.46 21.36 10.32
C ILE A 59 13.68 20.46 10.14
N ASP A 60 13.45 19.17 9.95
CA ASP A 60 14.52 18.24 9.63
C ASP A 60 14.05 17.19 8.62
N ASN A 61 15.01 16.67 7.86
CA ASN A 61 14.80 15.71 6.79
C ASN A 61 15.31 14.33 7.21
N MET A 62 14.49 13.31 6.98
CA MET A 62 14.82 11.92 7.24
C MET A 62 14.53 11.06 6.03
N VAL A 63 15.46 10.19 5.66
CA VAL A 63 15.20 9.13 4.68
C VAL A 63 14.88 7.84 5.43
N LEU A 64 13.65 7.38 5.29
CA LEU A 64 13.19 6.11 5.84
C LEU A 64 13.19 5.03 4.78
N LYS A 65 13.68 3.85 5.16
CA LYS A 65 13.49 2.62 4.39
C LYS A 65 12.21 1.93 4.88
N VAL A 66 11.16 1.93 4.05
CA VAL A 66 9.89 1.28 4.39
C VAL A 66 9.80 -0.07 3.65
N ASN A 67 9.62 -1.15 4.41
CA ASN A 67 9.45 -2.50 3.86
C ASN A 67 7.99 -2.70 3.39
N GLN A 68 7.72 -2.30 2.15
CA GLN A 68 6.49 -2.51 1.36
C GLN A 68 6.91 -2.49 -0.13
N PRO A 69 6.23 -3.21 -1.04
CA PRO A 69 6.70 -4.41 -1.78
C PRO A 69 7.94 -4.27 -2.70
N SER A 70 8.71 -3.18 -2.62
CA SER A 70 9.92 -2.93 -3.41
C SER A 70 11.07 -2.26 -2.63
N HIS A 71 11.06 -2.26 -1.28
CA HIS A 71 12.00 -1.48 -0.47
C HIS A 71 12.06 0.00 -0.89
N ALA A 72 10.96 0.72 -0.71
CA ALA A 72 10.93 2.14 -1.01
C ALA A 72 11.76 2.93 0.02
N LEU A 73 12.74 3.68 -0.48
CA LEU A 73 13.28 4.82 0.25
C LEU A 73 12.27 5.96 0.16
N VAL A 74 12.02 6.61 1.28
CA VAL A 74 11.08 7.73 1.39
C VAL A 74 11.78 8.86 2.11
N SER A 75 11.84 10.01 1.47
CA SER A 75 12.34 11.23 2.08
C SER A 75 11.17 11.91 2.77
N MET A 76 11.37 12.35 4.00
CA MET A 76 10.34 13.05 4.76
C MET A 76 10.93 14.27 5.40
N THR A 77 10.19 15.36 5.36
CA THR A 77 10.46 16.61 6.05
C THR A 77 9.47 16.71 7.19
N ILE A 78 9.95 16.68 8.42
CA ILE A 78 9.11 16.77 9.62
C ILE A 78 9.21 18.18 10.18
N TRP A 79 8.05 18.76 10.48
CA TRP A 79 7.92 20.10 11.03
C TRP A 79 7.42 20.00 12.47
N ASP A 80 8.27 20.34 13.43
CA ASP A 80 7.90 20.52 14.83
C ASP A 80 7.46 21.96 15.06
N THR A 81 6.20 22.16 15.46
CA THR A 81 5.63 23.51 15.61
C THR A 81 5.61 23.98 17.07
N PRO A 82 5.68 25.31 17.31
CA PRO A 82 5.32 25.90 18.59
C PRO A 82 3.93 25.46 19.09
N GLY A 83 3.73 25.40 20.41
CA GLY A 83 2.42 25.11 21.00
C GLY A 83 1.48 26.32 20.95
N LEU A 84 0.31 26.11 20.33
CA LEU A 84 -0.93 26.91 20.18
C LEU A 84 -0.95 28.46 20.16
N GLU A 85 0.12 29.19 20.46
CA GLU A 85 -0.03 30.65 20.70
C GLU A 85 0.09 31.55 19.47
N ASP A 86 0.60 31.05 18.34
CA ASP A 86 0.67 31.85 17.10
C ASP A 86 -0.30 31.29 16.04
N ILE A 87 -1.58 31.56 16.27
CA ILE A 87 -2.70 31.20 15.38
C ILE A 87 -2.45 31.66 13.94
N ASP A 88 -1.80 32.80 13.76
CA ASP A 88 -1.48 33.38 12.45
C ASP A 88 -0.40 32.58 11.70
N LEU A 89 0.63 32.12 12.42
CA LEU A 89 1.75 31.38 11.84
C LEU A 89 1.41 29.91 11.56
N GLN A 90 0.42 29.35 12.26
CA GLN A 90 -0.08 27.99 12.00
C GLN A 90 -0.56 27.80 10.55
N SER A 91 -1.12 28.85 9.92
CA SER A 91 -1.52 28.79 8.51
C SER A 91 -0.34 28.53 7.57
N ILE A 92 0.81 29.15 7.87
CA ILE A 92 2.04 29.02 7.09
C ILE A 92 2.63 27.62 7.26
N TYR A 93 2.69 27.12 8.50
CA TYR A 93 3.30 25.82 8.78
C TYR A 93 2.46 24.65 8.24
N CYS A 94 1.14 24.75 8.35
CA CYS A 94 0.18 23.72 7.91
C CYS A 94 -0.20 23.80 6.43
N SER A 95 0.41 24.70 5.65
CA SER A 95 0.26 24.74 4.19
C SER A 95 0.94 23.53 3.52
N ASP A 96 0.36 23.02 2.43
CA ASP A 96 0.95 21.97 1.58
C ASP A 96 1.48 20.72 2.32
N MET A 97 0.87 20.37 3.45
CA MET A 97 1.26 19.18 4.22
C MET A 97 0.70 17.90 3.58
N ASP A 98 1.53 16.86 3.46
CA ASP A 98 1.10 15.54 3.01
C ASP A 98 0.42 14.74 4.13
N ALA A 99 0.74 15.06 5.40
CA ALA A 99 0.18 14.41 6.58
C ALA A 99 0.28 15.29 7.83
N LEU A 100 -0.62 15.06 8.77
CA LEU A 100 -0.67 15.75 10.06
C LEU A 100 -0.58 14.75 11.21
N ILE A 101 0.22 15.07 12.23
CA ILE A 101 0.27 14.36 13.51
C ILE A 101 -0.24 15.30 14.58
N VAL A 102 -1.29 14.88 15.30
CA VAL A 102 -1.81 15.58 16.47
C VAL A 102 -1.32 14.86 17.72
N VAL A 103 -0.53 15.56 18.52
CA VAL A 103 0.03 15.04 19.78
C VAL A 103 -0.77 15.57 20.95
N VAL A 104 -1.17 14.67 21.83
CA VAL A 104 -1.86 14.99 23.09
C VAL A 104 -1.10 14.41 24.26
N ASP A 105 -1.25 15.05 25.41
CA ASP A 105 -0.76 14.52 26.68
C ASP A 105 -1.77 13.51 27.24
N LEU A 106 -1.35 12.26 27.50
CA LEU A 106 -2.24 11.25 28.11
C LEU A 106 -2.55 11.52 29.58
N THR A 107 -1.77 12.36 30.25
CA THR A 107 -2.00 12.74 31.65
C THR A 107 -2.99 13.89 31.78
N ASP A 108 -3.30 14.61 30.70
CA ASP A 108 -4.27 15.70 30.66
C ASP A 108 -5.43 15.36 29.73
N GLU A 109 -6.60 15.12 30.33
CA GLU A 109 -7.84 14.83 29.62
C GLU A 109 -8.26 15.98 28.68
N THR A 110 -7.94 17.22 29.06
CA THR A 110 -8.26 18.41 28.27
C THR A 110 -7.51 18.39 26.94
N SER A 111 -6.22 18.07 26.98
CA SER A 111 -5.39 17.87 25.79
C SER A 111 -6.01 16.86 24.82
N ILE A 112 -6.51 15.73 25.34
CA ILE A 112 -7.17 14.69 24.53
C ILE A 112 -8.46 15.23 23.89
N ARG A 113 -9.31 15.90 24.67
CA ARG A 113 -10.59 16.45 24.18
C ARG A 113 -10.42 17.57 23.16
N MET A 114 -9.29 18.29 23.20
CA MET A 114 -8.98 19.36 22.25
C MET A 114 -8.48 18.83 20.89
N ALA A 115 -8.08 17.56 20.77
CA ALA A 115 -7.51 17.01 19.54
C ALA A 115 -8.36 17.26 18.27
N PRO A 116 -9.70 17.07 18.25
CA PRO A 116 -10.52 17.32 17.07
C PRO A 116 -10.53 18.79 16.65
N VAL A 117 -10.50 19.70 17.63
CA VAL A 117 -10.44 21.15 17.39
C VAL A 117 -9.12 21.51 16.72
N LEU A 118 -8.00 20.99 17.24
CA LEU A 118 -6.66 21.18 16.67
C LEU A 118 -6.57 20.66 15.23
N LYS A 119 -7.12 19.47 14.99
CA LYS A 119 -7.24 18.90 13.65
C LYS A 119 -8.01 19.85 12.72
N GLN A 120 -9.18 20.32 13.14
CA GLN A 120 -10.02 21.18 12.31
C GLN A 120 -9.34 22.53 12.01
N MET A 121 -8.69 23.13 13.00
CA MET A 121 -7.93 24.38 12.84
C MET A 121 -6.81 24.24 11.80
N ALA A 122 -6.05 23.14 11.84
CA ALA A 122 -4.98 22.89 10.88
C ALA A 122 -5.51 22.61 9.47
N LEU A 123 -6.58 21.82 9.34
CA LEU A 123 -7.15 21.47 8.04
C LEU A 123 -7.84 22.65 7.36
N ASN A 124 -8.62 23.46 8.09
CA ASN A 124 -9.31 24.63 7.54
C ASN A 124 -8.36 25.67 6.93
N ARG A 125 -7.10 25.69 7.39
CA ARG A 125 -6.07 26.63 6.92
C ARG A 125 -5.18 26.07 5.82
N SER A 126 -5.19 24.75 5.62
CA SER A 126 -4.44 24.08 4.54
C SER A 126 -5.05 24.28 3.15
N SER A 127 -6.32 24.68 3.06
CA SER A 127 -7.10 24.76 1.82
C SER A 127 -7.09 26.14 1.12
N PHE A 128 -6.28 27.11 1.58
CA PHE A 128 -6.35 28.50 1.07
C PHE A 128 -5.34 28.88 -0.03
N THR A 129 -4.48 27.97 -0.50
CA THR A 129 -3.52 28.28 -1.58
C THR A 129 -3.50 27.20 -2.65
N GLY A 130 -4.33 27.36 -3.69
CA GLY A 130 -4.34 26.49 -4.86
C GLY A 130 -5.50 26.77 -5.81
N GLN A 131 -5.57 27.97 -6.41
CA GLN A 131 -6.21 28.11 -7.72
C GLN A 131 -5.37 27.34 -8.75
N GLY A 132 -5.99 26.39 -9.46
CA GLY A 132 -5.38 25.65 -10.56
C GLY A 132 -6.22 24.44 -10.98
N ASP A 133 -7.19 24.70 -11.85
CA ASP A 133 -7.84 23.81 -12.83
C ASP A 133 -8.10 22.33 -12.48
N GLY A 134 -9.40 21.99 -12.40
CA GLY A 134 -9.90 20.63 -12.64
C GLY A 134 -10.69 20.04 -11.48
N GLU A 135 -12.00 19.90 -11.68
CA GLU A 135 -12.94 19.29 -10.74
C GLU A 135 -12.51 17.87 -10.29
N ASN A 136 -12.71 17.62 -8.99
CA ASN A 136 -12.74 16.33 -8.30
C ASN A 136 -11.42 15.63 -7.95
N SER A 137 -10.79 16.07 -6.85
CA SER A 137 -10.17 15.17 -5.86
C SER A 137 -9.91 15.91 -4.55
N CYS A 138 -10.91 15.96 -3.66
CA CYS A 138 -10.68 16.31 -2.25
C CYS A 138 -9.92 15.15 -1.58
N ALA A 139 -8.61 15.08 -1.78
CA ALA A 139 -7.75 14.18 -1.04
C ALA A 139 -7.63 14.70 0.40
N GLN A 140 -8.46 14.18 1.30
CA GLN A 140 -8.40 14.53 2.71
C GLN A 140 -7.01 14.18 3.28
N VAL A 141 -6.31 15.19 3.82
CA VAL A 141 -4.99 15.02 4.45
C VAL A 141 -5.11 13.98 5.59
N PRO A 142 -4.31 12.89 5.59
CA PRO A 142 -4.32 11.91 6.65
C PRO A 142 -3.84 12.53 7.96
N VAL A 143 -4.61 12.31 9.03
CA VAL A 143 -4.35 12.88 10.37
C VAL A 143 -4.22 11.77 11.40
N PHE A 144 -3.06 11.67 12.05
CA PHE A 144 -2.76 10.66 13.06
C PHE A 144 -2.80 11.24 14.47
N LEU A 145 -3.50 10.58 15.39
CA LEU A 145 -3.59 10.99 16.78
C LEU A 145 -2.56 10.21 17.63
N VAL A 146 -1.72 10.92 18.36
CA VAL A 146 -0.66 10.32 19.18
C VAL A 146 -0.82 10.77 20.63
N GLY A 147 -1.14 9.84 21.52
CA GLY A 147 -1.12 10.05 22.95
C GLY A 147 0.28 9.83 23.51
N ASN A 148 0.91 10.88 24.02
CA ASN A 148 2.26 10.84 24.57
C ASN A 148 2.24 10.73 26.10
N LYS A 149 3.41 10.50 26.71
CA LYS A 149 3.63 10.35 28.17
C LYS A 149 3.00 9.09 28.76
N LEU A 150 2.93 8.00 27.98
CA LEU A 150 2.45 6.70 28.47
C LEU A 150 3.20 6.22 29.72
N ASP A 151 4.48 6.55 29.84
CA ASP A 151 5.30 6.23 31.02
C ASP A 151 4.77 6.83 32.33
N LEU A 152 4.18 8.03 32.26
CA LEU A 152 3.56 8.66 33.43
C LEU A 152 2.24 7.97 33.77
N VAL A 153 1.44 7.63 32.76
CA VAL A 153 0.17 6.89 32.96
C VAL A 153 0.42 5.53 33.59
N GLU A 154 1.42 4.80 33.11
CA GLU A 154 1.81 3.50 33.69
C GLU A 154 2.23 3.66 35.16
N HIS A 155 3.01 4.71 35.48
CA HIS A 155 3.42 5.00 36.85
C HIS A 155 2.23 5.31 37.78
N PHE A 156 1.35 6.23 37.39
CA PHE A 156 0.16 6.57 38.18
C PHE A 156 -0.77 5.36 38.37
N TYR A 157 -0.94 4.55 37.33
CA TYR A 157 -1.79 3.36 37.39
C TYR A 157 -1.21 2.25 38.27
N GLU A 158 0.12 2.16 38.39
CA GLU A 158 0.81 1.26 39.32
C GLU A 158 0.71 1.77 40.77
N GLU A 159 0.88 3.08 41.00
CA GLU A 159 0.71 3.71 42.32
C GLU A 159 -0.73 3.57 42.84
N ASP A 160 -1.74 3.85 42.01
CA ASP A 160 -3.16 3.69 42.35
C ASP A 160 -3.49 2.23 42.71
N ARG A 161 -2.83 1.24 42.10
CA ARG A 161 -3.02 -0.18 42.45
C ARG A 161 -2.41 -0.54 43.80
N ILE A 162 -1.29 0.10 44.16
CA ILE A 162 -0.60 -0.11 45.43
C ILE A 162 -1.38 0.56 46.55
N GLU A 163 -1.85 1.80 46.37
CA GLU A 163 -2.65 2.53 47.35
C GLU A 163 -4.06 1.96 47.54
N ASN A 164 -4.72 1.54 46.45
CA ASN A 164 -6.05 0.92 46.51
C ASN A 164 -6.01 -0.60 46.75
N SER A 165 -4.87 -1.16 47.16
CA SER A 165 -4.79 -2.53 47.68
C SER A 165 -4.96 -2.53 49.20
N PRO A 166 -6.19 -2.64 49.75
CA PRO A 166 -6.34 -2.90 51.17
C PRO A 166 -5.67 -4.24 51.50
N GLU A 167 -4.83 -4.27 52.54
CA GLU A 167 -4.07 -5.43 53.05
C GLU A 167 -4.92 -6.65 53.48
N LYS A 168 -6.16 -6.81 53.02
CA LYS A 168 -7.05 -7.93 53.37
C LYS A 168 -7.77 -8.56 52.19
N VAL A 169 -7.06 -9.00 51.14
CA VAL A 169 -7.51 -10.17 50.34
C VAL A 169 -6.31 -11.02 49.90
N LYS A 170 -5.63 -11.66 50.85
CA LYS A 170 -4.92 -12.90 50.54
C LYS A 170 -5.98 -13.96 50.17
N LYS A 171 -5.90 -14.47 48.94
CA LYS A 171 -6.60 -15.63 48.34
C LYS A 171 -7.65 -15.28 47.27
N LYS A 172 -7.18 -14.99 46.05
CA LYS A 172 -7.48 -15.78 44.83
C LYS A 172 -6.70 -15.17 43.67
N LYS A 173 -5.72 -15.92 43.14
CA LYS A 173 -5.11 -15.66 41.83
C LYS A 173 -6.18 -15.92 40.76
N GLN A 174 -7.11 -14.98 40.57
CA GLN A 174 -7.97 -14.95 39.41
C GLN A 174 -7.31 -14.00 38.40
N LYS A 175 -7.03 -14.52 37.20
CA LYS A 175 -6.55 -13.74 36.04
C LYS A 175 -7.60 -12.66 35.73
N LEU A 176 -7.50 -11.49 36.36
CA LEU A 176 -8.26 -10.31 35.95
C LEU A 176 -7.60 -9.78 34.67
N ALA A 177 -8.37 -9.67 33.59
CA ALA A 177 -7.90 -9.12 32.33
C ALA A 177 -7.30 -7.71 32.58
N PRO A 178 -6.26 -7.30 31.84
CA PRO A 178 -5.71 -5.96 31.97
C PRO A 178 -6.80 -4.93 31.61
N VAL A 179 -7.32 -4.24 32.62
CA VAL A 179 -8.27 -3.13 32.42
C VAL A 179 -7.49 -1.99 31.78
N LYS A 180 -7.87 -1.56 30.57
CA LYS A 180 -7.27 -0.41 29.91
C LYS A 180 -7.52 0.87 30.75
N PRO A 181 -6.51 1.73 30.96
CA PRO A 181 -6.69 3.05 31.57
C PRO A 181 -7.74 3.90 30.85
N ASP A 182 -8.45 4.75 31.59
CA ASP A 182 -9.57 5.53 31.04
C ASP A 182 -9.11 6.59 30.03
N CYS A 183 -7.92 7.17 30.20
CA CYS A 183 -7.32 8.08 29.22
C CYS A 183 -7.09 7.42 27.85
N ILE A 184 -6.75 6.12 27.81
CA ILE A 184 -6.57 5.37 26.55
C ILE A 184 -7.93 5.14 25.88
N LYS A 185 -8.97 4.83 26.66
CA LYS A 185 -10.33 4.68 26.12
C LYS A 185 -10.83 6.00 25.54
N LEU A 186 -10.61 7.11 26.25
CA LEU A 186 -10.97 8.44 25.78
C LEU A 186 -10.21 8.79 24.48
N LEU A 187 -8.92 8.46 24.39
CA LEU A 187 -8.15 8.67 23.16
C LEU A 187 -8.73 7.87 21.98
N GLU A 188 -9.10 6.61 22.19
CA GLU A 188 -9.74 5.75 21.17
C GLU A 188 -11.11 6.32 20.75
N GLU A 189 -11.90 6.82 21.70
CA GLU A 189 -13.20 7.46 21.44
C GLU A 189 -13.06 8.77 20.65
N VAL A 190 -12.15 9.65 21.05
CA VAL A 190 -11.87 10.92 20.36
C VAL A 190 -11.32 10.66 18.96
N ALA A 191 -10.50 9.62 18.78
CA ALA A 191 -10.00 9.23 17.47
C ALA A 191 -11.14 8.81 16.52
N ALA A 192 -12.09 8.02 17.03
CA ALA A 192 -13.22 7.52 16.27
C ALA A 192 -14.22 8.65 15.92
N THR A 193 -14.60 9.45 16.91
CA THR A 193 -15.55 10.58 16.74
C THR A 193 -14.96 11.71 15.90
N GLY A 194 -13.67 11.98 16.04
CA GLY A 194 -12.94 13.00 15.30
C GLY A 194 -12.49 12.58 13.90
N TYR A 195 -12.84 11.38 13.41
CA TYR A 195 -12.43 10.83 12.11
C TYR A 195 -10.91 10.88 11.88
N PHE A 196 -10.12 10.50 12.88
CA PHE A 196 -8.68 10.38 12.71
C PHE A 196 -8.35 9.15 11.86
N THR A 197 -7.23 9.20 11.16
CA THR A 197 -6.72 8.07 10.37
C THR A 197 -6.40 6.86 11.26
N GLY A 198 -5.98 7.14 12.50
CA GLY A 198 -5.75 6.17 13.55
C GLY A 198 -5.28 6.87 14.81
N SER A 199 -5.25 6.14 15.92
CA SER A 199 -4.67 6.59 17.18
C SER A 199 -3.66 5.59 17.72
N THR A 200 -2.68 6.09 18.47
CA THR A 200 -1.71 5.25 19.18
C THR A 200 -1.20 5.95 20.42
N VAL A 201 -0.67 5.16 21.36
CA VAL A 201 -0.05 5.65 22.58
C VAL A 201 1.45 5.40 22.53
N VAL A 202 2.25 6.37 22.96
CA VAL A 202 3.72 6.32 22.93
C VAL A 202 4.30 6.94 24.19
N SER A 203 5.57 6.63 24.44
CA SER A 203 6.39 7.38 25.37
C SER A 203 7.63 7.89 24.61
N ALA A 204 7.78 9.22 24.53
CA ALA A 204 9.01 9.83 24.04
C ALA A 204 10.19 9.64 25.02
N LYS A 205 9.90 9.48 26.32
CA LYS A 205 10.90 9.28 27.37
C LYS A 205 11.52 7.88 27.28
N LEU A 206 10.69 6.85 27.18
CA LEU A 206 11.15 5.46 27.08
C LEU A 206 11.74 5.18 25.69
N GLY A 207 13.00 4.76 25.63
CA GLY A 207 13.67 4.34 24.39
C GLY A 207 13.20 3.00 23.83
N ASN A 208 11.95 2.59 24.09
CA ASN A 208 11.39 1.28 23.72
C ASN A 208 11.01 1.16 22.23
N GLY A 209 11.28 2.18 21.43
CA GLY A 209 10.96 2.21 20.01
C GLY A 209 9.48 2.50 19.69
N SER A 210 8.63 2.77 20.69
CA SER A 210 7.19 3.04 20.50
C SER A 210 6.93 4.17 19.49
N VAL A 211 7.63 5.30 19.64
CA VAL A 211 7.56 6.44 18.72
C VAL A 211 7.94 6.04 17.29
N HIS A 212 9.03 5.28 17.12
CA HIS A 212 9.47 4.83 15.80
C HIS A 212 8.44 3.91 15.14
N GLN A 213 7.91 2.95 15.89
CA GLN A 213 6.90 2.02 15.38
C GLN A 213 5.60 2.74 14.99
N ALA A 214 5.16 3.70 15.81
CA ALA A 214 3.98 4.53 15.56
C ALA A 214 4.12 5.31 14.24
N LEU A 215 5.17 6.13 14.12
CA LEU A 215 5.37 6.96 12.93
C LEU A 215 5.67 6.13 11.68
N GLN A 216 6.45 5.04 11.78
CA GLN A 216 6.67 4.14 10.63
C GLN A 216 5.37 3.49 10.15
N THR A 217 4.48 3.12 11.07
CA THR A 217 3.17 2.54 10.70
C THR A 217 2.29 3.59 10.02
N PHE A 218 2.31 4.83 10.49
CA PHE A 218 1.59 5.92 9.86
C PHE A 218 2.14 6.26 8.47
N VAL A 219 3.46 6.36 8.32
CA VAL A 219 4.11 6.58 7.01
C VAL A 219 3.79 5.45 6.06
N ARG A 220 3.82 4.20 6.52
CA ARG A 220 3.42 3.03 5.73
C ARG A 220 1.99 3.18 5.20
N TYR A 221 1.06 3.57 6.06
CA TYR A 221 -0.33 3.81 5.68
C TYR A 221 -0.48 4.90 4.61
N ILE A 222 0.24 6.02 4.75
CA ILE A 222 0.23 7.11 3.77
C ILE A 222 0.74 6.61 2.42
N LEU A 223 1.83 5.85 2.40
CA LEU A 223 2.40 5.29 1.17
C LEU A 223 1.45 4.31 0.48
N GLU A 224 0.78 3.44 1.24
CA GLU A 224 -0.24 2.52 0.71
C GLU A 224 -1.38 3.30 0.06
N LYS A 225 -1.94 4.30 0.74
CA LYS A 225 -2.99 5.17 0.18
C LYS A 225 -2.52 5.94 -1.06
N ARG A 226 -1.31 6.51 -1.03
CA ARG A 226 -0.78 7.28 -2.15
C ARG A 226 -0.44 6.40 -3.35
N ASN A 227 0.03 5.17 -3.14
CA ASN A 227 0.23 4.20 -4.22
C ASN A 227 -1.09 3.71 -4.82
N LEU A 228 -2.14 3.62 -4.00
CA LEU A 228 -3.51 3.38 -4.49
C LEU A 228 -4.04 4.56 -5.31
N GLN A 229 -3.74 5.81 -4.93
CA GLN A 229 -4.13 7.02 -5.68
C GLN A 229 -3.29 7.27 -6.95
N ARG A 230 -1.97 7.02 -6.92
CA ARG A 230 -1.09 7.12 -8.10
C ARG A 230 -1.41 6.08 -9.17
N ARG A 231 -2.00 4.94 -8.80
CA ARG A 231 -2.57 3.98 -9.76
C ARG A 231 -3.80 4.55 -10.52
N TRP A 232 -4.33 5.70 -10.10
CA TRP A 232 -5.62 6.25 -10.54
C TRP A 232 -5.59 7.71 -11.03
N GLN A 233 -4.43 8.35 -11.25
CA GLN A 233 -4.40 9.70 -11.86
C GLN A 233 -4.27 9.64 -13.39
N PRO A 234 -5.18 10.26 -14.18
CA PRO A 234 -5.00 10.44 -15.61
C PRO A 234 -3.99 11.58 -15.83
N VAL A 235 -2.85 11.26 -16.46
CA VAL A 235 -1.79 12.23 -16.75
C VAL A 235 -2.29 13.20 -17.83
N SER A 236 -2.54 14.46 -17.46
CA SER A 236 -2.65 15.55 -18.43
C SER A 236 -1.23 15.91 -18.91
N SER A 237 -1.04 16.00 -20.22
CA SER A 237 0.22 16.47 -20.80
C SER A 237 -0.06 17.43 -21.95
N LYS A 238 0.42 18.67 -21.79
CA LYS A 238 0.82 19.52 -22.91
C LYS A 238 2.26 19.17 -23.28
N GLU A 239 2.51 19.27 -24.59
CA GLU A 239 3.79 19.24 -25.32
C GLU A 239 4.40 17.87 -25.70
N GLU A 240 4.00 17.47 -26.92
CA GLU A 240 4.85 17.28 -28.10
C GLU A 240 6.08 16.35 -28.03
N SER A 241 5.85 15.17 -28.61
CA SER A 241 6.69 14.53 -29.62
C SER A 241 8.14 14.15 -29.27
N LYS A 242 8.33 12.90 -28.84
CA LYS A 242 9.24 11.95 -29.50
C LYS A 242 9.00 10.52 -29.00
N LYS A 243 8.98 9.59 -29.95
CA LYS A 243 8.64 8.18 -29.81
C LYS A 243 9.61 7.43 -28.88
N SER A 244 9.10 6.90 -27.78
CA SER A 244 9.57 5.64 -27.14
C SER A 244 8.42 5.06 -26.31
N LYS A 245 7.80 4.00 -26.82
CA LYS A 245 6.66 3.31 -26.20
C LYS A 245 7.16 2.41 -25.07
N ASP A 246 7.03 2.87 -23.85
CA ASP A 246 6.76 2.05 -22.67
C ASP A 246 5.83 2.88 -21.77
N THR A 247 4.53 2.55 -21.80
CA THR A 247 3.47 3.34 -21.17
C THR A 247 2.76 2.48 -20.13
N GLN A 248 2.98 2.76 -18.83
CA GLN A 248 1.99 2.46 -17.80
C GLN A 248 0.83 3.47 -17.98
N GLY A 249 -0.03 3.20 -18.94
CA GLY A 249 -1.26 3.94 -19.22
C GLY A 249 -2.44 2.97 -19.21
N ASN A 250 -3.63 3.47 -18.86
CA ASN A 250 -4.88 2.70 -18.86
C ASN A 250 -4.94 1.72 -20.04
N THR A 251 -5.16 0.44 -19.72
CA THR A 251 -5.16 -0.63 -20.72
C THR A 251 -6.30 -0.45 -21.72
N PHE A 252 -7.42 0.11 -21.25
CA PHE A 252 -8.55 0.54 -22.08
C PHE A 252 -8.40 1.99 -22.54
N THR A 253 -8.65 2.22 -23.82
CA THR A 253 -8.73 3.59 -24.38
C THR A 253 -10.18 4.06 -24.34
N LEU A 254 -10.42 5.30 -23.89
CA LEU A 254 -11.78 5.87 -23.84
C LEU A 254 -12.31 6.06 -25.27
N VAL A 255 -13.53 5.60 -25.48
CA VAL A 255 -14.26 5.57 -26.74
C VAL A 255 -15.03 6.88 -26.95
N GLY A 256 -15.28 7.66 -25.90
CA GLY A 256 -15.95 8.96 -25.97
C GLY A 256 -17.48 8.86 -25.92
N ILE A 257 -18.01 7.67 -25.66
CA ILE A 257 -19.42 7.40 -25.42
C ILE A 257 -19.55 6.92 -23.98
N SER A 258 -20.26 7.70 -23.16
CA SER A 258 -20.40 7.48 -21.71
C SER A 258 -20.76 6.02 -21.35
N GLN A 259 -21.67 5.39 -22.11
CA GLN A 259 -22.10 4.01 -21.88
C GLN A 259 -20.98 2.97 -22.12
N PHE A 260 -20.14 3.17 -23.14
CA PHE A 260 -18.98 2.29 -23.40
C PHE A 260 -17.85 2.56 -22.40
N ASP A 261 -17.60 3.83 -22.10
CA ASP A 261 -16.54 4.25 -21.18
C ASP A 261 -16.79 3.78 -19.74
N GLU A 262 -18.05 3.76 -19.29
CA GLU A 262 -18.44 3.17 -18.01
C GLU A 262 -18.13 1.66 -17.96
N MET A 263 -18.49 0.92 -19.02
CA MET A 263 -18.22 -0.53 -19.10
C MET A 263 -16.72 -0.83 -19.16
N PHE A 264 -15.94 -0.05 -19.91
CA PHE A 264 -14.49 -0.22 -19.97
C PHE A 264 -13.79 0.19 -18.67
N THR A 265 -14.36 1.15 -17.92
CA THR A 265 -13.89 1.48 -16.57
C THR A 265 -14.12 0.34 -15.59
N GLN A 266 -15.30 -0.30 -15.64
CA GLN A 266 -15.58 -1.51 -14.86
C GLN A 266 -14.63 -2.66 -15.26
N GLY A 267 -14.37 -2.83 -16.56
CA GLY A 267 -13.38 -3.76 -17.09
C GLY A 267 -11.96 -3.46 -16.60
N GLN A 268 -11.56 -2.19 -16.52
CA GLN A 268 -10.21 -1.77 -16.07
C GLN A 268 -9.95 -2.23 -14.63
N ILE A 269 -10.93 -2.13 -13.74
CA ILE A 269 -10.82 -2.60 -12.35
C ILE A 269 -10.51 -4.10 -12.32
N MET A 270 -11.26 -4.88 -13.11
CA MET A 270 -11.12 -6.33 -13.20
C MET A 270 -9.78 -6.76 -13.83
N VAL A 271 -9.38 -6.15 -14.94
CA VAL A 271 -8.09 -6.40 -15.61
C VAL A 271 -6.92 -6.05 -14.70
N THR A 272 -7.00 -4.92 -14.02
CA THR A 272 -5.98 -4.48 -13.06
C THR A 272 -5.90 -5.45 -11.87
N ARG A 273 -7.04 -5.98 -11.41
CA ARG A 273 -7.07 -6.96 -10.32
C ARG A 273 -6.37 -8.26 -10.74
N VAL A 274 -6.66 -8.81 -11.92
CA VAL A 274 -5.98 -10.01 -12.45
C VAL A 274 -4.47 -9.80 -12.54
N ALA A 275 -4.02 -8.69 -13.14
CA ALA A 275 -2.59 -8.38 -13.24
C ALA A 275 -1.92 -8.26 -11.87
N SER A 276 -2.59 -7.62 -10.90
CA SER A 276 -2.06 -7.48 -9.54
C SER A 276 -1.96 -8.81 -8.80
N LEU A 277 -2.94 -9.71 -8.94
CA LEU A 277 -2.89 -11.03 -8.31
C LEU A 277 -1.76 -11.88 -8.90
N ILE A 278 -1.59 -11.86 -10.23
CA ILE A 278 -0.49 -12.57 -10.90
C ILE A 278 0.87 -12.03 -10.43
N ALA A 279 1.02 -10.71 -10.29
CA ALA A 279 2.24 -10.10 -9.78
C ALA A 279 2.53 -10.50 -8.33
N CYS A 280 1.53 -10.41 -7.44
CA CYS A 280 1.67 -10.83 -6.04
C CYS A 280 2.03 -12.31 -5.92
N MET A 281 1.46 -13.18 -6.74
CA MET A 281 1.79 -14.61 -6.74
C MET A 281 3.25 -14.85 -7.12
N ARG A 282 3.74 -14.19 -8.19
CA ARG A 282 5.13 -14.32 -8.64
C ARG A 282 6.11 -13.82 -7.58
N GLU A 283 5.79 -12.69 -6.94
CA GLU A 283 6.62 -12.11 -5.90
C GLU A 283 6.66 -13.00 -4.64
N ALA A 284 5.51 -13.47 -4.18
CA ALA A 284 5.45 -14.39 -3.03
C ALA A 284 6.20 -15.71 -3.31
N GLN A 285 6.10 -16.23 -4.53
CA GLN A 285 6.85 -17.42 -4.95
C GLN A 285 8.36 -17.16 -4.94
N LYS A 286 8.79 -16.01 -5.46
CA LYS A 286 10.19 -15.61 -5.51
C LYS A 286 10.78 -15.46 -4.10
N GLN A 287 10.09 -14.74 -3.21
CA GLN A 287 10.51 -14.56 -1.82
C GLN A 287 10.64 -15.89 -1.09
N PHE A 288 9.68 -16.82 -1.29
CA PHE A 288 9.77 -18.15 -0.71
C PHE A 288 11.01 -18.92 -1.20
N LYS A 289 11.30 -18.90 -2.51
CA LYS A 289 12.50 -19.55 -3.09
C LYS A 289 13.79 -18.97 -2.53
N GLU A 290 13.90 -17.64 -2.45
CA GLU A 290 15.07 -16.97 -1.87
C GLU A 290 15.29 -17.37 -0.41
N LEU A 291 14.21 -17.50 0.38
CA LEU A 291 14.28 -17.99 1.75
C LEU A 291 14.73 -19.46 1.83
N CYS A 292 14.28 -20.33 0.93
CA CYS A 292 14.75 -21.71 0.86
C CYS A 292 16.26 -21.78 0.58
N VAL A 293 16.78 -20.96 -0.33
CA VAL A 293 18.23 -20.89 -0.59
C VAL A 293 18.99 -20.36 0.64
N MET A 294 18.47 -19.32 1.29
CA MET A 294 19.07 -18.77 2.53
C MET A 294 19.06 -19.74 3.71
N CYS A 295 18.12 -20.69 3.74
CA CYS A 295 18.07 -21.75 4.73
C CYS A 295 19.03 -22.91 4.41
N GLY A 296 19.75 -22.87 3.28
CA GLY A 296 20.59 -23.99 2.82
C GLY A 296 19.78 -25.21 2.38
N VAL A 297 18.48 -25.02 2.12
CA VAL A 297 17.56 -26.09 1.75
C VAL A 297 17.73 -26.47 0.27
N VAL A 298 18.09 -25.49 -0.56
CA VAL A 298 18.40 -25.69 -1.98
C VAL A 298 19.67 -24.91 -2.33
N THR A 299 20.50 -25.45 -3.22
CA THR A 299 21.82 -24.91 -3.56
C THR A 299 21.78 -23.83 -4.66
N GLU A 300 20.72 -23.79 -5.47
CA GLU A 300 20.62 -22.89 -6.63
C GLU A 300 19.33 -22.06 -6.62
N ASN A 301 19.41 -20.83 -7.16
CA ASN A 301 18.28 -19.90 -7.25
C ASN A 301 17.24 -20.29 -8.32
N ASP A 302 17.59 -21.15 -9.29
CA ASP A 302 16.67 -21.58 -10.36
C ASP A 302 15.92 -22.89 -10.03
N CYS A 303 15.74 -23.16 -8.74
CA CYS A 303 15.04 -24.34 -8.27
C CYS A 303 13.54 -24.26 -8.48
N SER A 304 12.89 -25.41 -8.65
CA SER A 304 11.43 -25.49 -8.73
C SER A 304 10.78 -25.29 -7.35
N LEU A 305 9.48 -25.00 -7.32
CA LEU A 305 8.77 -24.88 -6.04
C LEU A 305 8.76 -26.22 -5.30
N GLU A 306 8.71 -27.30 -6.07
CA GLU A 306 8.74 -28.68 -5.61
C GLU A 306 10.06 -28.99 -4.92
N ASP A 307 11.20 -28.61 -5.52
CA ASP A 307 12.53 -28.82 -4.93
C ASP A 307 12.67 -28.07 -3.60
N CYS A 308 12.16 -26.85 -3.52
CA CYS A 308 12.12 -26.06 -2.28
C CYS A 308 11.32 -26.77 -1.17
N LEU A 309 10.19 -27.38 -1.54
CA LEU A 309 9.32 -28.09 -0.62
C LEU A 309 9.90 -29.42 -0.14
N VAL A 310 10.53 -30.18 -1.05
CA VAL A 310 11.21 -31.44 -0.73
C VAL A 310 12.42 -31.17 0.16
N GLY A 311 13.26 -30.19 -0.19
CA GLY A 311 14.38 -29.83 0.66
C GLY A 311 13.92 -29.38 2.05
N LEU A 312 12.81 -28.62 2.15
CA LEU A 312 12.33 -28.14 3.45
C LEU A 312 11.84 -29.31 4.31
N ARG A 313 11.24 -30.33 3.68
CA ARG A 313 10.87 -31.59 4.34
C ARG A 313 12.10 -32.35 4.84
N GLU A 314 13.15 -32.47 4.03
CA GLU A 314 14.39 -33.17 4.39
C GLU A 314 15.15 -32.45 5.52
N ALA A 315 15.24 -31.12 5.42
CA ALA A 315 15.86 -30.29 6.46
C ALA A 315 15.12 -30.42 7.80
N LEU A 316 13.78 -30.45 7.80
CA LEU A 316 13.00 -30.66 9.02
C LEU A 316 13.04 -32.12 9.50
N ALA A 317 13.14 -33.10 8.60
CA ALA A 317 13.30 -34.50 8.97
C ALA A 317 14.61 -34.75 9.72
N SER A 318 15.69 -34.02 9.38
CA SER A 318 16.95 -34.05 10.13
C SER A 318 16.83 -33.55 11.58
N GLN A 319 15.74 -32.84 11.90
CA GLN A 319 15.41 -32.32 13.24
C GLN A 319 14.24 -33.10 13.89
N ASP A 320 13.96 -34.34 13.45
CA ASP A 320 12.83 -35.17 13.90
C ASP A 320 11.44 -34.52 13.74
N ILE A 321 11.31 -33.56 12.82
CA ILE A 321 10.06 -32.86 12.53
C ILE A 321 9.47 -33.36 11.21
N LYS A 322 8.27 -33.94 11.27
CA LYS A 322 7.56 -34.40 10.09
C LYS A 322 6.76 -33.26 9.46
N LEU A 323 7.17 -32.83 8.27
CA LEU A 323 6.42 -31.88 7.46
C LEU A 323 5.31 -32.60 6.68
N LYS A 324 4.07 -32.11 6.79
CA LYS A 324 2.91 -32.58 6.03
C LYS A 324 2.29 -31.45 5.25
N LEU A 325 1.84 -31.75 4.04
CA LEU A 325 1.07 -30.83 3.22
C LEU A 325 -0.42 -31.11 3.41
N VAL A 326 -1.14 -30.14 3.98
CA VAL A 326 -2.55 -30.24 4.34
C VAL A 326 -3.36 -29.30 3.47
N LEU A 327 -4.52 -29.77 3.00
CA LEU A 327 -5.44 -28.95 2.23
C LEU A 327 -6.31 -28.13 3.17
N LYS A 328 -6.30 -26.82 2.97
CA LYS A 328 -7.12 -25.88 3.72
C LYS A 328 -7.61 -24.79 2.77
N ASP A 329 -8.92 -24.53 2.77
CA ASP A 329 -9.55 -23.46 1.98
C ASP A 329 -9.14 -23.48 0.50
N ASN A 330 -9.27 -24.65 -0.15
CA ASN A 330 -8.96 -24.92 -1.57
C ASN A 330 -7.48 -24.80 -1.99
N PHE A 331 -6.55 -24.52 -1.07
CA PHE A 331 -5.10 -24.56 -1.35
C PHE A 331 -4.34 -25.36 -0.27
N CYS A 332 -3.01 -25.45 -0.38
CA CYS A 332 -2.17 -26.25 0.48
C CYS A 332 -1.40 -25.41 1.50
N ILE A 333 -1.43 -25.85 2.76
CA ILE A 333 -0.59 -25.34 3.85
C ILE A 333 0.42 -26.40 4.29
N LEU A 334 1.55 -25.96 4.82
CA LEU A 334 2.58 -26.79 5.39
C LEU A 334 2.41 -26.89 6.90
N GLU A 335 2.15 -28.10 7.41
CA GLU A 335 2.07 -28.41 8.84
C GLU A 335 3.30 -29.20 9.29
N ALA A 336 4.06 -28.64 10.22
CA ALA A 336 5.14 -29.34 10.91
C ALA A 336 4.58 -30.07 12.16
N LYS A 337 4.75 -31.39 12.25
CA LYS A 337 4.38 -32.21 13.41
C LYS A 337 5.62 -32.88 14.00
N GLY A 338 5.90 -32.64 15.28
CA GLY A 338 7.02 -33.23 16.03
C GLY A 338 6.58 -33.68 17.43
N VAL A 339 7.39 -34.53 18.09
CA VAL A 339 7.14 -35.00 19.46
C VAL A 339 7.49 -33.88 20.45
N LEU A 340 6.55 -33.51 21.34
CA LEU A 340 6.67 -32.34 22.20
C LEU A 340 7.85 -32.41 23.18
N LYS A 341 8.69 -31.37 23.17
CA LYS A 341 8.76 -30.29 24.17
C LYS A 341 9.72 -29.24 23.60
N ASP A 342 9.21 -28.04 23.35
CA ASP A 342 9.90 -26.91 22.72
C ASP A 342 10.38 -27.18 21.27
N MET A 343 9.51 -26.86 20.31
CA MET A 343 9.86 -26.81 18.88
C MET A 343 10.96 -25.75 18.65
N GLU A 344 12.23 -26.09 18.89
CA GLU A 344 13.37 -25.29 18.43
C GLU A 344 13.61 -25.52 16.93
N ILE A 345 12.58 -25.34 16.11
CA ILE A 345 12.76 -25.18 14.67
C ILE A 345 13.70 -24.01 14.48
N GLU A 346 14.81 -24.26 13.78
CA GLU A 346 15.78 -23.23 13.45
C GLU A 346 15.04 -21.99 12.90
N ARG A 347 15.40 -20.80 13.41
CA ARG A 347 14.67 -19.55 13.14
C ARG A 347 14.47 -19.30 11.63
N LYS A 348 15.43 -19.73 10.81
CA LYS A 348 15.40 -19.64 9.35
C LYS A 348 14.32 -20.54 8.73
N LEU A 349 14.30 -21.84 9.09
CA LEU A 349 13.28 -22.80 8.63
C LEU A 349 11.87 -22.41 9.07
N ARG A 350 11.72 -21.90 10.29
CA ARG A 350 10.44 -21.37 10.80
C ARG A 350 9.94 -20.18 9.97
N TYR A 351 10.84 -19.31 9.54
CA TYR A 351 10.51 -18.16 8.72
C TYR A 351 10.10 -18.56 7.30
N ALA A 352 10.81 -19.52 6.69
CA ALA A 352 10.44 -20.09 5.39
C ALA A 352 9.05 -20.75 5.41
N LEU A 353 8.76 -21.56 6.44
CA LEU A 353 7.42 -22.16 6.64
C LEU A 353 6.33 -21.09 6.79
N LYS A 354 6.62 -20.01 7.52
CA LYS A 354 5.67 -18.92 7.73
C LYS A 354 5.43 -18.12 6.45
N SER A 355 6.47 -17.85 5.66
CA SER A 355 6.34 -17.17 4.36
C SER A 355 5.48 -17.99 3.40
N PHE A 356 5.72 -19.32 3.30
CA PHE A 356 4.86 -20.18 2.49
C PHE A 356 3.39 -20.12 2.94
N ASN A 357 3.11 -20.30 4.23
CA ASN A 357 1.73 -20.38 4.73
C ASN A 357 1.00 -19.02 4.75
N LYS A 358 1.69 -17.92 5.04
CA LYS A 358 1.06 -16.60 5.19
C LYS A 358 1.08 -15.74 3.94
N GLU A 359 2.07 -15.92 3.06
CA GLU A 359 2.24 -15.09 1.88
C GLU A 359 1.84 -15.88 0.64
N PHE A 360 2.55 -16.97 0.33
CA PHE A 360 2.32 -17.72 -0.91
C PHE A 360 0.96 -18.45 -0.93
N SER A 361 0.64 -19.19 0.13
CA SER A 361 -0.61 -19.94 0.24
C SER A 361 -1.83 -19.02 0.26
N ALA A 362 -1.76 -17.90 1.00
CA ALA A 362 -2.87 -16.96 1.11
C ALA A 362 -3.18 -16.33 -0.26
N VAL A 363 -2.15 -15.89 -1.00
CA VAL A 363 -2.33 -15.29 -2.32
C VAL A 363 -2.86 -16.32 -3.33
N CYS A 364 -2.41 -17.58 -3.28
CA CYS A 364 -2.94 -18.64 -4.15
C CYS A 364 -4.41 -18.98 -3.84
N THR A 365 -4.79 -19.04 -2.57
CA THR A 365 -6.20 -19.22 -2.15
C THR A 365 -7.08 -18.08 -2.68
N THR A 366 -6.64 -16.82 -2.52
CA THR A 366 -7.36 -15.66 -3.06
C THR A 366 -7.48 -15.72 -4.58
N ALA A 367 -6.41 -16.09 -5.29
CA ALA A 367 -6.42 -16.20 -6.75
C ALA A 367 -7.39 -17.30 -7.23
N LEU A 368 -7.43 -18.47 -6.59
CA LEU A 368 -8.35 -19.55 -6.92
C LEU A 368 -9.83 -19.16 -6.70
N ALA A 369 -10.12 -18.32 -5.71
CA ALA A 369 -11.48 -17.85 -5.44
C ALA A 369 -11.92 -16.70 -6.36
N GLU A 370 -11.04 -15.73 -6.61
CA GLU A 370 -11.40 -14.50 -7.33
C GLU A 370 -11.30 -14.65 -8.85
N MET A 371 -10.31 -15.36 -9.40
CA MET A 371 -10.05 -15.39 -10.85
C MET A 371 -11.20 -15.99 -11.69
N PRO A 372 -11.86 -17.10 -11.29
CA PRO A 372 -13.02 -17.61 -12.03
C PRO A 372 -14.22 -16.63 -12.03
N THR A 373 -14.41 -15.94 -10.91
CA THR A 373 -15.46 -14.92 -10.75
C THR A 373 -15.19 -13.73 -11.67
N ILE A 374 -13.95 -13.21 -11.65
CA ILE A 374 -13.51 -12.11 -12.52
C ILE A 374 -13.64 -12.47 -14.00
N LYS A 375 -13.27 -13.68 -14.39
CA LYS A 375 -13.47 -14.17 -15.77
C LYS A 375 -14.94 -14.08 -16.18
N THR A 376 -15.84 -14.61 -15.35
CA THR A 376 -17.28 -14.64 -15.65
C THR A 376 -17.84 -13.21 -15.75
N SER A 377 -17.40 -12.31 -14.87
CA SER A 377 -17.77 -10.89 -14.93
C SER A 377 -17.24 -10.18 -16.19
N LEU A 378 -16.00 -10.47 -16.61
CA LEU A 378 -15.45 -9.95 -17.86
C LEU A 378 -16.19 -10.50 -19.10
N GLU A 379 -16.63 -11.76 -19.08
CA GLU A 379 -17.44 -12.34 -20.16
C GLU A 379 -18.82 -11.68 -20.26
N ILE A 380 -19.44 -11.36 -19.12
CA ILE A 380 -20.70 -10.62 -19.08
C ILE A 380 -20.51 -9.20 -19.63
N LEU A 381 -19.42 -8.53 -19.26
CA LEU A 381 -19.08 -7.20 -19.80
C LEU A 381 -18.84 -7.24 -21.31
N ASP A 382 -18.09 -8.22 -21.82
CA ASP A 382 -17.87 -8.35 -23.26
C ASP A 382 -19.18 -8.57 -24.05
N LYS A 383 -20.10 -9.39 -23.50
CA LYS A 383 -21.44 -9.57 -24.09
C LYS A 383 -22.29 -8.30 -24.07
N ARG A 384 -22.20 -7.49 -23.00
CA ARG A 384 -22.90 -6.20 -22.92
C ARG A 384 -22.34 -5.19 -23.91
N VAL A 385 -21.01 -5.13 -24.06
CA VAL A 385 -20.35 -4.29 -25.06
C VAL A 385 -20.74 -4.72 -26.48
N ALA A 386 -20.81 -6.02 -26.75
CA ALA A 386 -21.28 -6.55 -28.04
C ALA A 386 -22.73 -6.13 -28.35
N LYS A 387 -23.63 -6.26 -27.38
CA LYS A 387 -25.04 -5.84 -27.52
C LYS A 387 -25.17 -4.34 -27.80
N LEU A 388 -24.42 -3.50 -27.08
CA LEU A 388 -24.40 -2.06 -27.35
C LEU A 388 -23.85 -1.73 -28.75
N CYS A 389 -22.89 -2.51 -29.27
CA CYS A 389 -22.41 -2.30 -30.65
C CYS A 389 -23.51 -2.58 -31.70
N GLU A 390 -24.38 -3.55 -31.44
CA GLU A 390 -25.53 -3.87 -32.31
C GLU A 390 -26.58 -2.75 -32.25
N ASP A 391 -26.87 -2.22 -31.06
CA ASP A 391 -27.84 -1.13 -30.83
C ASP A 391 -27.41 0.18 -31.50
N TYR A 392 -26.10 0.47 -31.58
CA TYR A 392 -25.57 1.70 -32.19
C TYR A 392 -25.39 1.63 -33.72
N ARG A 393 -25.74 0.50 -34.40
CA ARG A 393 -25.51 0.27 -35.85
C ARG A 393 -24.17 0.84 -36.34
N VAL A 394 -23.05 0.36 -35.79
CA VAL A 394 -21.79 0.43 -36.53
C VAL A 394 -21.93 -0.53 -37.71
N PRO A 395 -21.93 -0.08 -38.98
CA PRO A 395 -22.12 -0.98 -40.10
C PRO A 395 -20.91 -1.94 -40.20
N PRO A 396 -21.13 -3.24 -40.49
CA PRO A 396 -20.03 -4.16 -40.70
C PRO A 396 -19.18 -3.68 -41.88
N PRO A 397 -17.86 -3.96 -41.89
CA PRO A 397 -16.96 -3.47 -42.92
C PRO A 397 -17.40 -4.02 -44.28
N ALA A 398 -17.73 -3.12 -45.23
CA ALA A 398 -18.15 -3.52 -46.56
C ALA A 398 -17.02 -4.26 -47.31
N PRO A 399 -17.32 -5.36 -48.02
CA PRO A 399 -16.34 -6.08 -48.83
C PRO A 399 -15.91 -5.21 -50.02
N LYS A 400 -14.63 -5.31 -50.38
CA LYS A 400 -14.00 -4.57 -51.48
C LYS A 400 -14.67 -4.95 -52.81
N HIS A 401 -15.50 -4.07 -53.38
CA HIS A 401 -15.81 -4.11 -54.81
C HIS A 401 -15.97 -2.70 -55.40
N ASN A 402 -15.68 -2.65 -56.71
CA ASN A 402 -15.22 -1.53 -57.50
C ASN A 402 -16.27 -0.46 -57.83
N ALA A 403 -15.74 0.74 -58.11
CA ALA A 403 -16.25 1.88 -58.88
C ALA A 403 -17.66 1.75 -59.53
N THR A 404 -18.56 2.69 -59.24
CA THR A 404 -18.87 3.90 -60.05
C THR A 404 -20.16 4.51 -59.51
N ASP A 405 -20.11 5.74 -58.98
CA ASP A 405 -21.02 6.84 -59.39
C ASP A 405 -20.86 8.08 -58.50
N ASN A 406 -20.77 9.22 -59.16
CA ASN A 406 -20.61 10.55 -58.61
C ASN A 406 -21.98 11.23 -58.55
N SER A 407 -22.60 11.31 -57.36
CA SER A 407 -23.43 12.44 -56.91
C SER A 407 -23.73 12.26 -55.42
N PHE A 408 -23.80 13.35 -54.65
CA PHE A 408 -23.80 13.41 -53.16
C PHE A 408 -22.43 13.21 -52.49
N LYS A 409 -21.54 14.21 -52.65
CA LYS A 409 -20.40 14.43 -51.76
C LYS A 409 -20.50 15.82 -51.14
N LYS A 410 -20.85 15.89 -49.84
CA LYS A 410 -20.06 16.70 -48.90
C LYS A 410 -20.26 16.41 -47.40
N ASP A 411 -21.35 15.78 -46.96
CA ASP A 411 -21.58 15.65 -45.50
C ASP A 411 -21.45 14.23 -44.89
N THR A 412 -21.21 13.19 -45.70
CA THR A 412 -21.20 11.79 -45.22
C THR A 412 -19.83 11.15 -45.04
N SER A 413 -18.72 11.77 -45.47
CA SER A 413 -17.40 11.12 -45.40
C SER A 413 -16.74 11.18 -44.01
N ALA A 414 -17.03 12.22 -43.21
CA ALA A 414 -16.49 12.39 -41.86
C ALA A 414 -17.11 11.39 -40.87
N ASN A 415 -18.44 11.25 -40.89
CA ASN A 415 -19.17 10.33 -39.99
C ASN A 415 -18.81 8.84 -40.19
N VAL A 416 -18.47 8.42 -41.41
CA VAL A 416 -18.06 7.04 -41.70
C VAL A 416 -16.62 6.76 -41.23
N LEU A 417 -15.74 7.76 -41.31
CA LEU A 417 -14.35 7.67 -40.85
C LEU A 417 -14.28 7.59 -39.32
N ASP A 418 -15.14 8.32 -38.62
CA ASP A 418 -15.18 8.32 -37.17
C ASP A 418 -15.87 7.07 -36.60
N ALA A 419 -16.89 6.52 -37.27
CA ALA A 419 -17.48 5.23 -36.92
C ALA A 419 -16.49 4.05 -37.04
N LYS A 420 -15.63 4.05 -38.06
CA LYS A 420 -14.57 3.02 -38.22
C LYS A 420 -13.50 3.12 -37.15
N LYS A 421 -13.09 4.34 -36.78
CA LYS A 421 -12.14 4.56 -35.67
C LYS A 421 -12.73 4.09 -34.34
N LEU A 422 -13.99 4.43 -34.08
CA LEU A 422 -14.73 4.02 -32.89
C LEU A 422 -14.81 2.49 -32.76
N SER A 423 -15.19 1.81 -33.85
CA SER A 423 -15.24 0.34 -33.93
C SER A 423 -13.89 -0.30 -33.64
N SER A 424 -12.82 0.22 -34.25
CA SER A 424 -11.47 -0.30 -34.02
C SER A 424 -10.99 -0.15 -32.58
N LEU A 425 -11.44 0.90 -31.89
CA LEU A 425 -11.08 1.17 -30.50
C LEU A 425 -11.83 0.24 -29.53
N ILE A 426 -13.11 0.02 -29.80
CA ILE A 426 -13.94 -0.95 -29.08
C ILE A 426 -13.37 -2.36 -29.24
N GLU A 427 -13.00 -2.78 -30.46
CA GLU A 427 -12.38 -4.09 -30.70
C GLU A 427 -11.06 -4.26 -29.95
N LYS A 428 -10.20 -3.22 -29.96
CA LYS A 428 -8.94 -3.22 -29.20
C LYS A 428 -9.19 -3.40 -27.71
N ASN A 429 -10.19 -2.70 -27.15
CA ASN A 429 -10.58 -2.84 -25.75
C ASN A 429 -11.12 -4.25 -25.48
N ARG A 430 -12.01 -4.78 -26.32
CA ARG A 430 -12.51 -6.16 -26.17
C ARG A 430 -11.39 -7.20 -26.18
N ALA A 431 -10.40 -7.04 -27.05
CA ALA A 431 -9.21 -7.91 -27.09
C ALA A 431 -8.42 -7.90 -25.75
N VAL A 432 -8.34 -6.74 -25.08
CA VAL A 432 -7.72 -6.63 -23.74
C VAL A 432 -8.51 -7.41 -22.68
N MET A 433 -9.85 -7.37 -22.73
CA MET A 433 -10.69 -8.17 -21.82
C MET A 433 -10.48 -9.65 -22.05
N THR A 434 -10.50 -10.11 -23.31
CA THR A 434 -10.28 -11.52 -23.66
C THR A 434 -8.89 -11.99 -23.26
N HIS A 435 -7.85 -11.17 -23.49
CA HIS A 435 -6.49 -11.50 -23.06
C HIS A 435 -6.40 -11.67 -21.53
N SER A 436 -7.06 -10.78 -20.78
CA SER A 436 -7.06 -10.83 -19.30
C SER A 436 -7.83 -12.03 -18.76
N GLN A 437 -8.93 -12.43 -19.41
CA GLN A 437 -9.64 -13.68 -19.11
C GLN A 437 -8.73 -14.90 -19.31
N HIS A 438 -7.95 -14.92 -20.40
CA HIS A 438 -7.01 -16.01 -20.66
C HIS A 438 -5.89 -16.06 -19.60
N GLN A 439 -5.31 -14.91 -19.25
CA GLN A 439 -4.30 -14.81 -18.19
C GLN A 439 -4.82 -15.31 -16.83
N ALA A 440 -6.06 -14.96 -16.47
CA ALA A 440 -6.69 -15.43 -15.23
C ALA A 440 -6.81 -16.97 -15.21
N MET A 441 -7.29 -17.57 -16.30
CA MET A 441 -7.40 -19.03 -16.40
C MET A 441 -6.04 -19.73 -16.41
N GLU A 442 -5.07 -19.16 -17.11
CA GLU A 442 -3.71 -19.71 -17.14
C GLU A 442 -3.08 -19.69 -15.74
N ALA A 443 -3.27 -18.60 -14.98
CA ALA A 443 -2.81 -18.49 -13.61
C ALA A 443 -3.46 -19.54 -12.70
N VAL A 444 -4.78 -19.73 -12.77
CA VAL A 444 -5.48 -20.81 -12.04
C VAL A 444 -4.91 -22.18 -12.39
N LYS A 445 -4.73 -22.48 -13.68
CA LYS A 445 -4.15 -23.75 -14.13
C LYS A 445 -2.72 -23.96 -13.62
N ARG A 446 -1.92 -22.90 -13.54
CA ARG A 446 -0.56 -22.95 -12.95
C ARG A 446 -0.62 -23.27 -11.45
N ILE A 447 -1.55 -22.68 -10.70
CA ILE A 447 -1.74 -22.98 -9.27
C ILE A 447 -2.15 -24.44 -9.07
N GLU A 448 -3.14 -24.92 -9.83
CA GLU A 448 -3.60 -26.31 -9.76
C GLU A 448 -2.49 -27.31 -10.13
N SER A 449 -1.70 -26.99 -11.15
CA SER A 449 -0.55 -27.81 -11.52
C SER A 449 0.52 -27.82 -10.42
N ALA A 450 0.83 -26.67 -9.82
CA ALA A 450 1.78 -26.57 -8.72
C ALA A 450 1.28 -27.36 -7.49
N LEU A 451 -0.01 -27.28 -7.18
CA LEU A 451 -0.64 -28.04 -6.11
C LEU A 451 -0.60 -29.55 -6.35
N LYS A 452 -0.83 -30.00 -7.60
CA LYS A 452 -0.69 -31.41 -7.98
C LYS A 452 0.74 -31.90 -7.79
N LYS A 453 1.73 -31.13 -8.26
CA LYS A 453 3.16 -31.45 -8.14
C LYS A 453 3.65 -31.43 -6.68
N ALA A 454 3.20 -30.47 -5.89
CA ALA A 454 3.48 -30.41 -4.46
C ALA A 454 2.90 -31.64 -3.72
N ARG A 455 1.66 -32.05 -4.03
CA ARG A 455 1.09 -33.29 -3.46
C ARG A 455 1.88 -34.54 -3.82
N THR A 456 2.34 -34.66 -5.08
CA THR A 456 3.17 -35.81 -5.48
C THR A 456 4.51 -35.83 -4.75
N ALA A 457 5.13 -34.67 -4.52
CA ALA A 457 6.37 -34.54 -3.76
C ALA A 457 6.23 -34.93 -2.27
N PHE A 458 5.04 -34.77 -1.69
CA PHE A 458 4.74 -35.17 -0.30
C PHE A 458 4.17 -36.59 -0.16
N ALA A 459 3.83 -37.26 -1.26
CA ALA A 459 3.31 -38.63 -1.27
C ALA A 459 4.41 -39.71 -1.27
N TRP A 460 5.65 -39.33 -1.58
CA TRP A 460 6.84 -40.20 -1.59
C TRP A 460 7.69 -40.00 -0.34
#